data_AF-A0AA97PSC6-F1
#
_entry.id   AF-A0AA97PSC6-F1
#
_cell.length_a   1.000
_cell.length_b   1.000
_cell.length_c   1.000
_cell.angle_alpha   90.00
_cell.angle_beta   90.00
_cell.angle_gamma   90.00
#
_symmetry.space_group_name_H-M   'P 1'
#
loop_
_entity.id
_entity.type
_entity.pdbx_description
1 polymer ?
#
loop_
_entity_poly.entity_id
_entity_poly.type
_entity_poly.pdbx_seq_one_letter_code
_entity_poly.pdbx_strand_id
1 'polypeptide(L)'
;MYKCFNEILDAEGKSITLATLYNSVLGTNFNLTASTNRMPVDFDKREYWHERFSSETKFEWLITSERFMAILEPLLSQLPKTSRILQLGSGNSDLHNHLRACGFANVTNIDYEPLAIERGRQLEKLAFGDVRMRYLVADATEIDPTSLCSEGRFDLVVDKSTADALSCGGNEAVMDMLRGVKECLDAEHGKWVSVSYSEHRFSLDENPFHVDVMHKVPTPKRLETDPDIFHWCYMLSP
;
A
#
# COMPACT_ATOMS: atom_id res chain seq x y z
N MET A 1 17.39 -6.91 -13.71
CA MET A 1 17.23 -5.46 -13.97
C MET A 1 15.73 -5.19 -13.91
N TYR A 2 15.24 -4.91 -12.70
CA TYR A 2 13.83 -4.97 -12.35
C TYR A 2 13.12 -3.71 -12.86
N LYS A 3 12.10 -3.88 -13.69
CA LYS A 3 11.34 -2.80 -14.30
C LYS A 3 10.34 -2.25 -13.29
N CYS A 4 10.66 -1.09 -12.72
CA CYS A 4 9.73 -0.28 -11.94
C CYS A 4 8.51 0.11 -12.78
N PHE A 5 7.33 -0.24 -12.28
CA PHE A 5 6.03 0.44 -12.41
C PHE A 5 5.43 0.73 -13.81
N ASN A 6 6.14 0.50 -14.91
CA ASN A 6 5.65 0.86 -16.25
C ASN A 6 5.40 -0.31 -17.21
N GLU A 7 5.68 -1.56 -16.82
CA GLU A 7 5.55 -2.69 -17.73
C GLU A 7 4.81 -3.86 -17.08
N ILE A 8 3.52 -3.97 -17.37
CA ILE A 8 2.89 -5.29 -17.45
C ILE A 8 3.30 -5.84 -18.82
N LEU A 9 4.00 -6.97 -18.87
CA LEU A 9 4.37 -7.59 -20.15
C LEU A 9 3.15 -8.34 -20.71
N ASP A 10 2.89 -8.20 -22.02
CA ASP A 10 1.91 -9.05 -22.71
C ASP A 10 2.43 -10.49 -22.86
N ALA A 11 1.58 -11.40 -23.37
CA ALA A 11 1.91 -12.81 -23.59
C ALA A 11 3.09 -13.04 -24.58
N GLU A 12 3.55 -11.99 -25.29
CA GLU A 12 4.70 -12.00 -26.19
C GLU A 12 5.94 -11.30 -25.60
N GLY A 13 5.87 -10.83 -24.34
CA GLY A 13 6.98 -10.14 -23.67
C GLY A 13 7.15 -8.68 -24.09
N LYS A 14 6.13 -8.03 -24.67
CA LYS A 14 6.16 -6.59 -24.99
C LYS A 14 5.58 -5.77 -23.85
N SER A 15 6.18 -4.61 -23.63
CA SER A 15 5.80 -3.61 -22.62
C SER A 15 4.38 -3.06 -22.86
N ILE A 16 3.45 -3.34 -21.94
CA ILE A 16 2.15 -2.66 -21.86
C ILE A 16 2.26 -1.55 -20.82
N THR A 17 2.13 -0.30 -21.27
CA THR A 17 2.09 0.86 -20.38
C THR A 17 0.73 1.00 -19.70
N LEU A 18 0.69 1.61 -18.50
CA LEU A 18 -0.52 1.97 -17.75
C LEU A 18 -1.57 2.76 -18.59
N ALA A 19 -1.14 3.43 -19.66
CA ALA A 19 -2.04 4.15 -20.59
C ALA A 19 -3.02 3.20 -21.31
N THR A 20 -2.64 1.95 -21.55
CA THR A 20 -3.52 0.96 -22.20
C THR A 20 -4.61 0.46 -21.25
N LEU A 21 -4.32 0.38 -19.94
CA LEU A 21 -5.32 0.14 -18.90
C LEU A 21 -6.26 1.35 -18.72
N TYR A 22 -5.71 2.57 -18.71
CA TYR A 22 -6.48 3.80 -18.56
C TYR A 22 -7.51 4.00 -19.69
N ASN A 23 -7.16 3.64 -20.93
CA ASN A 23 -8.08 3.73 -22.08
C ASN A 23 -9.17 2.64 -22.05
N SER A 24 -8.92 1.47 -21.45
CA SER A 24 -9.92 0.40 -21.33
C SER A 24 -11.04 0.73 -20.34
N VAL A 25 -10.75 1.58 -19.34
CA VAL A 25 -11.70 1.99 -18.29
C VAL A 25 -12.57 3.17 -18.72
N LEU A 26 -12.11 4.03 -19.65
CA LEU A 26 -12.83 5.24 -20.06
C LEU A 26 -13.43 5.20 -21.48
N GLY A 27 -13.20 4.13 -22.26
CA GLY A 27 -13.89 3.92 -23.55
C GLY A 27 -13.61 4.98 -24.62
N THR A 28 -12.49 5.72 -24.52
CA THR A 28 -12.12 6.76 -25.49
C THR A 28 -11.04 6.28 -26.44
N ASN A 29 -11.38 6.16 -27.73
CA ASN A 29 -10.45 5.82 -28.80
C ASN A 29 -9.60 7.03 -29.20
N PHE A 30 -8.43 7.21 -28.58
CA PHE A 30 -7.39 8.07 -29.14
C PHE A 30 -6.40 7.24 -29.95
N ASN A 31 -6.39 7.45 -31.27
CA ASN A 31 -5.34 6.94 -32.16
C ASN A 31 -4.02 7.66 -31.83
N LEU A 32 -3.05 6.93 -31.28
CA LEU A 32 -1.70 7.46 -31.04
C LEU A 32 -0.68 6.70 -31.89
N THR A 33 -0.44 7.20 -33.09
CA THR A 33 0.82 7.02 -33.81
C THR A 33 1.84 8.02 -33.26
N ALA A 34 2.51 7.69 -32.16
CA ALA A 34 3.75 8.35 -31.71
C ALA A 34 4.40 7.49 -30.62
N SER A 35 5.65 7.06 -30.82
CA SER A 35 6.45 6.46 -29.75
C SER A 35 6.79 7.53 -28.72
N THR A 36 5.89 7.78 -27.77
CA THR A 36 6.23 8.62 -26.61
C THR A 36 7.09 7.79 -25.67
N ASN A 37 8.39 8.07 -25.68
CA ASN A 37 9.31 7.65 -24.62
C ASN A 37 8.87 8.37 -23.33
N ARG A 38 7.84 7.84 -22.64
CA ARG A 38 7.43 8.36 -21.33
C ARG A 38 8.39 7.81 -20.30
N MET A 39 9.03 8.72 -19.55
CA MET A 39 9.86 8.34 -18.42
C MET A 39 9.04 7.49 -17.42
N PRO A 40 9.71 6.59 -16.67
CA PRO A 40 9.12 5.97 -15.48
C PRO A 40 8.40 7.02 -14.63
N VAL A 41 7.21 6.68 -14.14
CA VAL A 41 6.55 7.54 -13.16
C VAL A 41 7.28 7.37 -11.84
N ASP A 42 7.68 8.48 -11.24
CA ASP A 42 8.53 8.52 -10.04
C ASP A 42 7.70 8.34 -8.76
N PHE A 43 7.12 7.15 -8.57
CA PHE A 43 6.26 6.84 -7.41
C PHE A 43 6.98 6.88 -6.06
N ASP A 44 8.32 6.91 -6.05
CA ASP A 44 9.11 7.11 -4.83
C ASP A 44 9.20 8.59 -4.43
N LYS A 45 8.90 9.53 -5.34
CA LYS A 45 9.06 10.97 -5.09
C LYS A 45 7.82 11.58 -4.46
N ARG A 46 7.99 12.27 -3.33
CA ARG A 46 6.90 12.96 -2.63
C ARG A 46 6.21 13.99 -3.54
N GLU A 47 6.94 14.66 -4.42
CA GLU A 47 6.41 15.66 -5.35
C GLU A 47 5.31 15.08 -6.25
N TYR A 48 5.47 13.84 -6.71
CA TYR A 48 4.45 13.13 -7.49
C TYR A 48 3.15 12.99 -6.69
N TRP A 49 3.25 12.57 -5.42
CA TRP A 49 2.08 12.40 -4.56
C TRP A 49 1.46 13.71 -4.12
N HIS A 50 2.26 14.75 -3.90
CA HIS A 50 1.77 16.09 -3.63
C HIS A 50 0.89 16.59 -4.78
N GLU A 51 1.40 16.51 -6.03
CA GLU A 51 0.64 16.89 -7.21
C GLU A 51 -0.65 16.07 -7.33
N ARG A 52 -0.56 14.74 -7.15
CA ARG A 52 -1.72 13.86 -7.22
C ARG A 52 -2.77 14.17 -6.16
N PHE A 53 -2.38 14.26 -4.88
CA PHE A 53 -3.31 14.50 -3.77
C PHE A 53 -3.87 15.93 -3.73
N SER A 54 -3.25 16.88 -4.43
CA SER A 54 -3.80 18.23 -4.60
C SER A 54 -5.13 18.25 -5.37
N SER A 55 -5.37 17.24 -6.22
CA SER A 55 -6.58 17.14 -7.06
C SER A 55 -7.39 15.88 -6.78
N GLU A 56 -6.73 14.75 -6.54
CA GLU A 56 -7.38 13.46 -6.29
C GLU A 56 -7.78 13.29 -4.82
N THR A 57 -8.94 13.85 -4.50
CA THR A 57 -10.10 13.06 -4.07
C THR A 57 -9.88 11.82 -3.18
N LYS A 58 -10.10 10.67 -3.79
CA LYS A 58 -10.19 9.37 -3.15
C LYS A 58 -9.74 8.36 -4.18
N PHE A 59 -8.84 7.46 -3.80
CA PHE A 59 -8.36 6.43 -4.69
C PHE A 59 -7.97 5.18 -3.91
N GLU A 60 -8.26 4.03 -4.49
CA GLU A 60 -7.96 2.73 -3.90
C GLU A 60 -6.95 1.99 -4.77
N TRP A 61 -5.69 1.98 -4.34
CA TRP A 61 -4.63 1.21 -5.00
C TRP A 61 -4.85 -0.30 -4.90
N LEU A 62 -4.73 -0.99 -6.03
CA LEU A 62 -4.79 -2.45 -6.23
C LEU A 62 -6.16 -3.08 -5.89
N ILE A 63 -6.62 -2.94 -4.65
CA ILE A 63 -7.90 -3.45 -4.15
C ILE A 63 -8.58 -2.39 -3.28
N THR A 64 -9.90 -2.49 -3.15
CA THR A 64 -10.68 -1.61 -2.26
C THR A 64 -10.42 -1.92 -0.79
N SER A 65 -10.61 -0.95 0.09
CA SER A 65 -10.64 -1.15 1.55
C SER A 65 -11.55 -2.30 1.96
N GLU A 66 -12.76 -2.39 1.41
CA GLU A 66 -13.71 -3.48 1.70
C GLU A 66 -13.11 -4.85 1.36
N ARG A 67 -12.49 -4.99 0.19
CA ARG A 67 -11.85 -6.25 -0.22
C ARG A 67 -10.66 -6.58 0.68
N PHE A 68 -9.88 -5.58 1.06
CA PHE A 68 -8.74 -5.80 1.95
C PHE A 68 -9.20 -6.19 3.37
N MET A 69 -10.24 -5.55 3.89
CA MET A 69 -10.84 -5.89 5.18
C MET A 69 -11.37 -7.32 5.21
N ALA A 70 -11.95 -7.82 4.12
CA ALA A 70 -12.35 -9.22 4.01
C ALA A 70 -11.16 -10.20 4.09
N ILE A 71 -9.99 -9.81 3.57
CA ILE A 71 -8.76 -10.61 3.69
C ILE A 71 -8.19 -10.53 5.12
N LEU A 72 -8.30 -9.37 5.77
CA LEU A 72 -7.83 -9.15 7.14
C LEU A 72 -8.73 -9.77 8.22
N GLU A 73 -10.00 -10.05 7.91
CA GLU A 73 -11.02 -10.49 8.89
C GLU A 73 -10.56 -11.67 9.79
N PRO A 74 -9.93 -12.74 9.27
CA PRO A 74 -9.49 -13.85 10.12
C PRO A 74 -8.43 -13.42 11.15
N LEU A 75 -7.59 -12.43 10.83
CA LEU A 75 -6.60 -11.90 11.75
C LEU A 75 -7.24 -10.91 12.73
N LEU A 76 -8.06 -9.99 12.23
CA LEU A 76 -8.75 -8.98 13.05
C LEU A 76 -9.72 -9.60 14.07
N SER A 77 -10.31 -10.76 13.77
CA SER A 77 -11.19 -11.47 14.71
C SER A 77 -10.45 -12.01 15.94
N GLN A 78 -9.14 -12.21 15.84
CA GLN A 78 -8.28 -12.73 16.91
C GLN A 78 -7.63 -11.62 17.74
N LEU A 79 -7.59 -10.38 17.23
CA LEU A 79 -6.98 -9.24 17.91
C LEU A 79 -7.93 -8.60 18.94
N PRO A 80 -7.45 -8.28 20.15
CA PRO A 80 -8.16 -7.38 21.06
C PRO A 80 -8.50 -6.05 20.38
N LYS A 81 -9.65 -5.45 20.69
CA LYS A 81 -10.01 -4.12 20.14
C LYS A 81 -9.11 -2.98 20.61
N THR A 82 -8.32 -3.24 21.66
CA THR A 82 -7.25 -2.37 22.16
C THR A 82 -5.95 -2.50 21.37
N SER A 83 -5.84 -3.46 20.45
CA SER A 83 -4.64 -3.68 19.64
C SER A 83 -4.27 -2.44 18.84
N ARG A 84 -2.95 -2.23 18.74
CA ARG A 84 -2.32 -1.09 18.11
C ARG A 84 -2.05 -1.44 16.66
N ILE A 85 -2.64 -0.67 15.75
CA ILE A 85 -2.51 -0.89 14.31
C ILE A 85 -1.72 0.26 13.69
N LEU A 86 -0.73 -0.04 12.87
CA LEU A 86 0.00 0.94 12.05
C LEU A 86 -0.41 0.77 10.59
N GLN A 87 -0.95 1.82 9.98
CA GLN A 87 -1.19 1.88 8.54
C GLN A 87 -0.08 2.71 7.88
N LEU A 88 0.73 2.08 7.04
CA LEU A 88 1.83 2.71 6.29
C LEU A 88 1.31 3.25 4.96
N GLY A 89 1.76 4.45 4.58
CA GLY A 89 1.37 5.11 3.34
C GLY A 89 -0.13 5.16 3.17
N SER A 90 -0.85 5.75 4.14
CA SER A 90 -2.32 5.72 4.17
C SER A 90 -2.96 6.38 2.93
N GLY A 91 -2.24 7.31 2.28
CA GLY A 91 -2.68 8.01 1.08
C GLY A 91 -4.06 8.66 1.25
N ASN A 92 -4.87 8.59 0.20
CA ASN A 92 -6.26 9.04 0.17
C ASN A 92 -7.27 7.86 0.25
N SER A 93 -6.85 6.71 0.77
CA SER A 93 -7.70 5.55 1.05
C SER A 93 -8.57 5.78 2.28
N ASP A 94 -9.68 5.04 2.40
CA ASP A 94 -10.54 5.06 3.59
C ASP A 94 -10.34 3.84 4.52
N LEU A 95 -9.30 3.02 4.33
CA LEU A 95 -9.06 1.78 5.10
C LEU A 95 -9.13 1.99 6.62
N HIS A 96 -8.56 3.07 7.14
CA HIS A 96 -8.60 3.42 8.57
C HIS A 96 -10.02 3.57 9.10
N ASN A 97 -10.96 4.08 8.30
CA ASN A 97 -12.36 4.17 8.69
C ASN A 97 -13.00 2.79 8.79
N HIS A 98 -12.64 1.84 7.91
CA HIS A 98 -13.14 0.46 8.02
C HIS A 98 -12.59 -0.24 9.26
N LEU A 99 -11.29 -0.07 9.56
CA LEU A 99 -10.69 -0.59 10.80
C LEU A 99 -11.41 -0.03 12.04
N ARG A 100 -11.67 1.28 12.06
CA ARG A 100 -12.40 1.94 13.15
C ARG A 100 -13.85 1.46 13.25
N ALA A 101 -14.55 1.27 12.14
CA ALA A 101 -15.91 0.71 12.13
C ALA A 101 -15.95 -0.71 12.70
N CYS A 102 -14.88 -1.50 12.54
CA CYS A 102 -14.71 -2.82 13.16
C CYS A 102 -14.27 -2.78 14.64
N GLY A 103 -14.22 -1.60 15.25
CA GLY A 103 -13.94 -1.39 16.67
C GLY A 103 -12.47 -1.11 17.00
N PHE A 104 -11.57 -1.06 16.02
CA PHE A 104 -10.16 -0.73 16.25
C PHE A 104 -9.95 0.78 16.19
N ALA A 105 -9.92 1.43 17.36
CA ALA A 105 -9.72 2.87 17.45
C ALA A 105 -8.24 3.28 17.60
N ASN A 106 -7.37 2.34 18.01
CA ASN A 106 -5.93 2.59 18.19
C ASN A 106 -5.15 2.38 16.88
N VAL A 107 -5.53 3.14 15.85
CA VAL A 107 -4.87 3.12 14.55
C VAL A 107 -3.98 4.36 14.42
N THR A 108 -2.72 4.12 14.07
CA THR A 108 -1.77 5.17 13.67
C THR A 108 -1.59 5.12 12.17
N ASN A 109 -1.96 6.20 11.49
CA ASN A 109 -1.83 6.35 10.06
C ASN A 109 -0.63 7.23 9.76
N ILE A 110 0.28 6.74 8.92
CA ILE A 110 1.42 7.53 8.47
C ILE A 110 1.46 7.65 6.96
N ASP A 111 1.92 8.80 6.50
CA ASP A 111 2.23 9.09 5.11
C ASP A 111 3.26 10.20 5.08
N TYR A 112 4.18 10.16 4.12
CA TYR A 112 5.20 11.21 3.99
C TYR A 112 4.66 12.51 3.39
N GLU A 113 3.44 12.48 2.83
CA GLU A 113 2.77 13.61 2.21
C GLU A 113 1.71 14.20 3.16
N PRO A 114 1.88 15.44 3.64
CA PRO A 114 0.94 16.08 4.56
C PRO A 114 -0.51 16.13 4.07
N LEU A 115 -0.75 16.25 2.75
CA LEU A 115 -2.10 16.25 2.21
C LEU A 115 -2.85 14.92 2.46
N ALA A 116 -2.15 13.79 2.45
CA ALA A 116 -2.75 12.49 2.78
C ALA A 116 -3.19 12.42 4.25
N ILE A 117 -2.38 12.96 5.16
CA ILE A 117 -2.68 13.03 6.60
C ILE A 117 -3.89 13.92 6.88
N GLU A 118 -3.95 15.10 6.28
CA GLU A 118 -5.11 15.97 6.40
C GLU A 118 -6.36 15.30 5.83
N ARG A 119 -6.21 14.61 4.70
CA ARG A 119 -7.32 13.87 4.09
C ARG A 119 -7.86 12.78 5.00
N GLY A 120 -6.98 11.98 5.59
CA GLY A 120 -7.36 10.90 6.50
C GLY A 120 -8.19 11.41 7.68
N ARG A 121 -7.76 12.52 8.30
CA ARG A 121 -8.49 13.21 9.38
C ARG A 121 -9.88 13.67 8.94
N GLN A 122 -9.98 14.27 7.76
CA GLN A 122 -11.27 14.71 7.22
C GLN A 122 -12.22 13.54 6.97
N LEU A 123 -11.71 12.44 6.40
CA LEU A 123 -12.49 11.23 6.15
C LEU A 123 -12.99 10.61 7.45
N GLU A 124 -12.17 10.56 8.49
CA GLU A 124 -12.59 10.05 9.81
C GLU A 124 -13.67 10.94 10.42
N LYS A 125 -13.44 12.26 10.44
CA LYS A 125 -14.41 13.22 10.97
C LYS A 125 -15.74 13.15 10.24
N LEU A 126 -15.72 12.97 8.92
CA LEU A 126 -16.93 12.82 8.11
C LEU A 126 -17.69 11.53 8.44
N ALA A 127 -16.97 10.42 8.66
CA ALA A 127 -17.58 9.13 8.93
C ALA A 127 -18.12 8.99 10.37
N PHE A 128 -17.45 9.59 11.36
CA PHE A 128 -17.74 9.33 12.78
C PHE A 128 -18.11 10.58 13.60
N GLY A 129 -17.96 11.79 13.02
CA GLY A 129 -18.22 13.06 13.71
C GLY A 129 -17.07 13.56 14.60
N ASP A 130 -16.04 12.74 14.82
CA ASP A 130 -14.84 13.08 15.58
C ASP A 130 -13.58 12.41 14.98
N VAL A 131 -12.41 12.88 15.41
CA VAL A 131 -11.10 12.31 15.04
C VAL A 131 -10.49 11.69 16.29
N ARG A 132 -10.27 10.36 16.28
CA ARG A 132 -9.68 9.62 17.40
C ARG A 132 -8.40 8.92 17.02
N MET A 133 -8.27 8.50 15.78
CA MET A 133 -7.07 7.85 15.26
C MET A 133 -5.91 8.85 15.18
N ARG A 134 -4.68 8.33 15.20
CA ARG A 134 -3.47 9.13 15.06
C ARG A 134 -3.15 9.28 13.58
N TYR A 135 -2.72 10.48 13.19
CA TYR A 135 -2.22 10.76 11.84
C TYR A 135 -0.95 11.58 11.93
N LEU A 136 0.14 11.05 11.38
CA LEU A 136 1.48 11.60 11.50
C LEU A 136 2.13 11.67 10.12
N VAL A 137 2.77 12.79 9.82
CA VAL A 137 3.64 12.87 8.65
C VAL A 137 4.93 12.14 8.98
N ALA A 138 5.21 11.04 8.28
CA ALA A 138 6.42 10.24 8.47
C ALA A 138 6.78 9.48 7.20
N ASP A 139 8.08 9.36 6.94
CA ASP A 139 8.62 8.54 5.85
C ASP A 139 8.74 7.09 6.32
N ALA A 140 8.22 6.15 5.54
CA ALA A 140 8.28 4.73 5.85
C ALA A 140 9.70 4.14 5.71
N THR A 141 10.62 4.85 5.04
CA THR A 141 12.05 4.51 4.98
C THR A 141 12.85 5.07 6.16
N GLU A 142 12.31 6.04 6.89
CA GLU A 142 12.96 6.69 8.04
C GLU A 142 12.14 6.51 9.33
N ILE A 143 11.57 5.31 9.52
CA ILE A 143 10.78 5.00 10.71
C ILE A 143 11.67 5.10 11.96
N ASP A 144 11.32 6.04 12.85
CA ASP A 144 11.91 6.18 14.18
C ASP A 144 11.00 5.55 15.24
N PRO A 145 11.38 4.40 15.85
CA PRO A 145 10.61 3.75 16.89
C PRO A 145 10.41 4.62 18.13
N THR A 146 11.32 5.54 18.44
CA THR A 146 11.19 6.40 19.63
C THR A 146 9.99 7.34 19.52
N SER A 147 9.68 7.78 18.30
CA SER A 147 8.52 8.62 18.01
C SER A 147 7.25 7.77 17.80
N LEU A 148 7.35 6.75 16.94
CA LEU A 148 6.18 5.99 16.48
C LEU A 148 5.67 4.99 17.52
N CYS A 149 6.58 4.43 18.34
CA CYS A 149 6.29 3.43 19.36
C CYS A 149 6.26 3.99 20.79
N SER A 150 6.00 5.29 20.94
CA SER A 150 5.89 5.95 22.24
C SER A 150 4.80 5.37 23.16
N GLU A 151 3.78 4.71 22.60
CA GLU A 151 2.71 4.02 23.34
C GLU A 151 2.85 2.47 23.27
N GLY A 152 4.04 1.97 22.93
CA GLY A 152 4.37 0.54 22.79
C GLY A 152 4.69 0.15 21.34
N ARG A 153 4.79 -1.16 21.08
CA ARG A 153 4.90 -1.71 19.71
C ARG A 153 3.51 -1.98 19.10
N PHE A 154 3.46 -2.22 17.79
CA PHE A 154 2.21 -2.49 17.05
C PHE A 154 1.94 -3.99 16.97
N ASP A 155 0.68 -4.38 17.17
CA ASP A 155 0.22 -5.77 17.00
C ASP A 155 0.01 -6.10 15.52
N LEU A 156 -0.39 -5.09 14.73
CA LEU A 156 -0.66 -5.23 13.32
C LEU A 156 -0.10 -4.03 12.55
N VAL A 157 0.61 -4.30 11.47
CA VAL A 157 0.98 -3.31 10.46
C VAL A 157 0.24 -3.66 9.18
N VAL A 158 -0.28 -2.65 8.47
CA VAL A 158 -0.90 -2.84 7.16
C VAL A 158 -0.36 -1.82 6.17
N ASP A 159 -0.17 -2.24 4.93
CA ASP A 159 0.11 -1.33 3.81
C ASP A 159 -0.54 -1.84 2.53
N LYS A 160 -0.86 -0.91 1.64
CA LYS A 160 -1.50 -1.21 0.36
C LYS A 160 -0.79 -0.47 -0.76
N SER A 161 0.08 -1.17 -1.47
CA SER A 161 0.94 -0.64 -2.54
C SER A 161 1.99 0.38 -2.06
N THR A 162 2.25 0.49 -0.75
CA THR A 162 3.28 1.41 -0.23
C THR A 162 4.67 0.84 -0.49
N ALA A 163 4.87 -0.44 -0.20
CA ALA A 163 6.13 -1.14 -0.54
C ALA A 163 6.41 -1.13 -2.06
N ASP A 164 5.34 -1.10 -2.88
CA ASP A 164 5.45 -0.96 -4.32
C ASP A 164 5.96 0.41 -4.76
N ALA A 165 5.43 1.49 -4.17
CA ALA A 165 5.88 2.85 -4.44
C ALA A 165 7.34 3.03 -4.04
N LEU A 166 7.74 2.57 -2.85
CA LEU A 166 9.13 2.65 -2.38
C LEU A 166 10.10 1.89 -3.29
N SER A 167 9.67 0.76 -3.84
CA SER A 167 10.52 -0.01 -4.75
C SER A 167 10.91 0.73 -6.03
N CYS A 168 10.21 1.82 -6.39
CA CYS A 168 10.62 2.70 -7.48
C CYS A 168 11.95 3.41 -7.18
N GLY A 169 12.24 3.67 -5.90
CA GLY A 169 13.51 4.21 -5.41
C GLY A 169 14.61 3.14 -5.25
N GLY A 170 14.32 1.86 -5.53
CA GLY A 170 15.24 0.74 -5.42
C GLY A 170 14.99 -0.16 -4.21
N ASN A 171 15.70 -1.29 -4.15
CA ASN A 171 15.52 -2.30 -3.10
C ASN A 171 15.86 -1.77 -1.70
N GLU A 172 16.81 -0.83 -1.58
CA GLU A 172 17.23 -0.31 -0.27
C GLU A 172 16.08 0.43 0.43
N ALA A 173 15.25 1.19 -0.29
CA ALA A 173 14.08 1.84 0.28
C ALA A 173 13.08 0.84 0.87
N VAL A 174 12.91 -0.32 0.23
CA VAL A 174 12.07 -1.41 0.77
C VAL A 174 12.75 -2.07 1.98
N MET A 175 14.07 -2.26 1.94
CA MET A 175 14.84 -2.79 3.07
C MET A 175 14.79 -1.87 4.29
N ASP A 176 14.87 -0.55 4.12
CA ASP A 176 14.75 0.43 5.18
C ASP A 176 13.35 0.41 5.82
N MET A 177 12.31 0.30 4.99
CA MET A 177 10.95 0.05 5.46
C MET A 177 10.85 -1.24 6.27
N LEU A 178 11.43 -2.35 5.79
CA LEU A 178 11.43 -3.62 6.53
C LEU A 178 12.12 -3.46 7.90
N ARG A 179 13.32 -2.86 7.95
CA ARG A 179 14.05 -2.65 9.21
C ARG A 179 13.27 -1.77 10.19
N GLY A 180 12.71 -0.67 9.70
CA GLY A 180 11.90 0.25 10.51
C GLY A 180 10.65 -0.39 11.08
N VAL A 181 9.91 -1.15 10.26
CA VAL A 181 8.73 -1.90 10.69
C VAL A 181 9.10 -2.97 11.72
N LYS A 182 10.21 -3.68 11.53
CA LYS A 182 10.68 -4.73 12.46
C LYS A 182 10.92 -4.20 13.88
N GLU A 183 11.43 -2.98 13.99
CA GLU A 183 11.63 -2.34 15.30
C GLU A 183 10.33 -1.86 15.95
N CYS A 184 9.30 -1.57 15.14
CA CYS A 184 8.02 -1.08 15.62
C CYS A 184 6.99 -2.19 15.87
N LEU A 185 7.15 -3.34 15.24
CA LEU A 185 6.24 -4.47 15.34
C LEU A 185 6.49 -5.25 16.64
N ASP A 186 5.42 -5.74 17.25
CA ASP A 186 5.49 -6.66 18.37
C ASP A 186 6.32 -7.90 17.99
N ALA A 187 7.30 -8.24 18.83
CA ALA A 187 8.34 -9.21 18.47
C ALA A 187 7.87 -10.67 18.51
N GLU A 188 6.79 -10.98 19.23
CA GLU A 188 6.32 -12.35 19.44
C GLU A 188 5.06 -12.65 18.61
N HIS A 189 4.16 -11.68 18.49
CA HIS A 189 2.82 -11.89 17.93
C HIS A 189 2.48 -10.93 16.80
N GLY A 190 3.29 -9.89 16.60
CA GLY A 190 3.05 -8.89 15.60
C GLY A 190 3.00 -9.46 14.19
N LYS A 191 2.05 -8.96 13.38
CA LYS A 191 1.93 -9.30 11.97
C LYS A 191 1.97 -8.04 11.12
N TRP A 192 2.57 -8.13 9.94
CA TRP A 192 2.41 -7.12 8.90
C TRP A 192 1.71 -7.74 7.70
N VAL A 193 0.56 -7.19 7.31
CA VAL A 193 -0.16 -7.59 6.10
C VAL A 193 0.04 -6.54 5.00
N SER A 194 0.64 -6.95 3.89
CA SER A 194 0.96 -6.06 2.76
C SER A 194 0.22 -6.49 1.49
N VAL A 195 -0.30 -5.54 0.73
CA VAL A 195 -0.82 -5.80 -0.63
C VAL A 195 0.15 -5.22 -1.66
N SER A 196 0.62 -6.05 -2.58
CA SER A 196 1.54 -5.66 -3.64
C SER A 196 1.12 -6.20 -5.01
N TYR A 197 1.46 -5.51 -6.10
CA TYR A 197 1.30 -6.06 -7.45
C TYR A 197 2.38 -7.11 -7.81
N SER A 198 3.46 -7.21 -7.04
CA SER A 198 4.64 -8.02 -7.38
C SER A 198 4.68 -9.31 -6.57
N GLU A 199 4.81 -10.45 -7.25
CA GLU A 199 5.00 -11.78 -6.64
C GLU A 199 6.30 -11.87 -5.81
N HIS A 200 7.25 -11.00 -6.08
CA HIS A 200 8.60 -11.04 -5.50
C HIS A 200 8.90 -9.81 -4.66
N ARG A 201 7.88 -9.03 -4.26
CA ARG A 201 8.06 -7.75 -3.54
C ARG A 201 9.03 -7.86 -2.35
N PHE A 202 8.89 -8.93 -1.58
CA PHE A 202 9.66 -9.18 -0.37
C PHE A 202 10.73 -10.27 -0.53
N SER A 203 11.02 -10.69 -1.77
CA SER A 203 12.12 -11.61 -2.10
C SER A 203 13.45 -10.86 -2.16
N LEU A 204 13.84 -10.27 -1.04
CA LEU A 204 15.07 -9.48 -0.88
C LEU A 204 16.08 -10.25 -0.04
N ASP A 205 17.36 -10.13 -0.38
CA ASP A 205 18.44 -10.64 0.46
C ASP A 205 18.40 -9.93 1.82
N GLU A 206 18.63 -10.69 2.90
CA GLU A 206 18.64 -10.18 4.29
C GLU A 206 17.29 -9.62 4.79
N ASN A 207 16.16 -9.96 4.15
CA ASN A 207 14.84 -9.60 4.65
C ASN A 207 14.65 -10.09 6.12
N PRO A 208 14.36 -9.19 7.08
CA PRO A 208 14.26 -9.54 8.50
C PRO A 208 12.95 -10.23 8.90
N PHE A 209 12.07 -10.55 7.95
CA PHE A 209 10.78 -11.18 8.20
C PHE A 209 10.66 -12.56 7.54
N HIS A 210 9.89 -13.44 8.18
CA HIS A 210 9.28 -14.58 7.50
C HIS A 210 8.12 -14.08 6.64
N VAL A 211 8.09 -14.45 5.36
CA VAL A 211 7.11 -13.96 4.39
C VAL A 211 6.23 -15.10 3.87
N ASP A 212 4.92 -14.99 4.08
CA ASP A 212 3.91 -15.91 3.56
C ASP A 212 2.99 -15.19 2.56
N VAL A 213 2.53 -15.89 1.53
CA VAL A 213 1.44 -15.40 0.66
C VAL A 213 0.11 -15.83 1.29
N MET A 214 -0.63 -14.89 1.88
CA MET A 214 -1.95 -15.17 2.48
C MET A 214 -3.03 -15.37 1.43
N HIS A 215 -3.00 -14.54 0.39
CA HIS A 215 -4.06 -14.49 -0.61
C HIS A 215 -3.54 -13.95 -1.94
N LYS A 216 -4.21 -14.33 -3.03
CA LYS A 216 -3.99 -13.78 -4.37
C LYS A 216 -5.31 -13.25 -4.90
N VAL A 217 -5.36 -11.98 -5.23
CA VAL A 217 -6.54 -11.35 -5.83
C VAL A 217 -6.33 -11.30 -7.34
N PRO A 218 -7.10 -12.07 -8.14
CA PRO A 218 -6.95 -12.04 -9.59
C PRO A 218 -7.33 -10.67 -10.13
N THR A 219 -6.58 -10.18 -11.10
CA THR A 219 -6.92 -8.96 -11.83
C THR A 219 -7.75 -9.30 -13.07
N PRO A 220 -8.62 -8.39 -13.53
CA PRO A 220 -9.37 -8.61 -14.77
C PRO A 220 -8.42 -8.80 -15.95
N LYS A 221 -8.62 -9.88 -16.71
CA LYS A 221 -7.95 -10.07 -17.99
C LYS A 221 -8.57 -9.17 -19.05
N ARG A 222 -7.75 -8.70 -19.99
CA ARG A 222 -8.25 -8.01 -21.17
C ARG A 222 -8.71 -9.02 -22.22
N LEU A 223 -7.95 -10.09 -22.41
CA LEU A 223 -8.25 -11.22 -23.30
C LEU A 223 -8.15 -12.53 -22.52
N GLU A 224 -8.93 -13.54 -22.90
CA GLU A 224 -8.92 -14.85 -22.24
C GLU A 224 -7.53 -15.53 -22.28
N THR A 225 -6.77 -15.25 -23.34
CA THR A 225 -5.40 -15.73 -23.56
C THR A 225 -4.34 -15.00 -22.74
N ASP A 226 -4.68 -13.87 -22.11
CA ASP A 226 -3.72 -13.13 -21.30
C ASP A 226 -3.30 -13.96 -20.08
N PRO A 227 -2.05 -13.83 -19.62
CA PRO A 227 -1.61 -14.49 -18.41
C PRO A 227 -2.46 -14.06 -17.20
N ASP A 228 -2.62 -14.96 -16.24
CA ASP A 228 -3.20 -14.59 -14.95
C ASP A 228 -2.26 -13.62 -14.24
N ILE A 229 -2.79 -12.47 -13.86
CA ILE A 229 -2.09 -11.46 -13.07
C ILE A 229 -2.82 -11.35 -11.73
N PHE A 230 -2.05 -11.19 -10.65
CA PHE A 230 -2.58 -11.13 -9.30
C PHE A 230 -2.06 -9.90 -8.58
N HIS A 231 -2.88 -9.35 -7.69
CA HIS A 231 -2.39 -8.61 -6.54
C HIS A 231 -2.15 -9.61 -5.41
N TRP A 232 -0.96 -9.56 -4.85
CA TRP A 232 -0.45 -10.47 -3.84
C TRP A 232 -0.67 -9.87 -2.47
N CYS A 233 -1.30 -10.63 -1.58
CA CYS A 233 -1.41 -10.26 -0.18
C CYS A 233 -0.45 -11.11 0.65
N TYR A 234 0.52 -10.46 1.26
CA TYR A 234 1.57 -11.06 2.08
C TYR A 234 1.25 -10.92 3.56
N MET A 235 1.67 -11.92 4.35
CA MET A 235 1.85 -11.80 5.79
C MET A 235 3.34 -11.87 6.08
N LEU A 236 3.86 -10.85 6.75
CA LEU A 236 5.21 -10.79 7.25
C LEU A 236 5.17 -10.95 8.77
N SER A 237 5.99 -11.85 9.29
CA SER A 237 6.13 -12.11 10.73
C SER A 237 7.57 -11.90 11.16
N PRO A 238 7.82 -11.30 12.34
CA PRO A 238 9.16 -11.09 12.86
C PRO A 238 9.93 -12.41 13.02
#